data_AF-A0A9E0QML9-F1
#
_entry.id   AF-A0A9E0QML9-F1
#
_cell.length_a   1.000
_cell.length_b   1.000
_cell.length_c   1.000
_cell.angle_alpha   90.00
_cell.angle_beta   90.00
_cell.angle_gamma   90.00
#
_symmetry.space_group_name_H-M   'P 1'
#
loop_
_entity.id
_entity.type
_entity.pdbx_description
1 polymer ?
#
loop_
_entity_poly.entity_id
_entity_poly.type
_entity_poly.pdbx_seq_one_letter_code
_entity_poly.pdbx_strand_id
1 'polypeptide(L)' 'MTINERIEEQLNGHNVLLYMKGTPYFPQCGFSSKAVQILQACDSEFAYVNIFDDDEVREGLKVYSNWP' A
#
# COMPACT_ATOMS: atom_id res chain seq x y z
N MET A 1 -12.27 -7.18 -14.60
CA MET A 1 -11.37 -7.47 -13.46
C MET A 1 -12.13 -7.19 -12.18
N THR A 2 -12.10 -8.13 -11.25
CA THR A 2 -12.56 -7.92 -9.88
C THR A 2 -11.53 -7.11 -9.10
N ILE A 3 -11.93 -6.53 -7.97
CA ILE A 3 -10.99 -5.79 -7.11
C ILE A 3 -9.88 -6.69 -6.58
N ASN A 4 -10.18 -7.96 -6.29
CA ASN A 4 -9.20 -8.94 -5.82
C ASN A 4 -8.16 -9.26 -6.89
N GLU A 5 -8.58 -9.46 -8.15
CA GLU A 5 -7.66 -9.66 -9.28
C GLU A 5 -6.71 -8.47 -9.44
N ARG A 6 -7.23 -7.24 -9.31
CA ARG A 6 -6.42 -6.02 -9.40
C ARG A 6 -5.39 -5.93 -8.25
N ILE A 7 -5.78 -6.26 -7.02
CA ILE A 7 -4.89 -6.30 -5.86
C ILE A 7 -3.80 -7.37 -6.05
N GLU A 8 -4.17 -8.55 -6.55
CA GLU A 8 -3.21 -9.63 -6.86
C GLU A 8 -2.22 -9.22 -7.94
N GLU A 9 -2.67 -8.57 -9.02
CA GLU A 9 -1.77 -8.04 -10.05
C GLU A 9 -0.79 -7.01 -9.49
N GLN A 10 -1.25 -6.10 -8.62
CA GLN A 10 -0.40 -5.12 -7.96
C GLN A 10 0.65 -5.79 -7.08
N LEU A 11 0.26 -6.78 -6.29
CA LEU A 11 1.17 -7.53 -5.41
C LEU A 11 2.20 -8.35 -6.21
N ASN A 12 1.75 -9.05 -7.25
CA ASN A 12 2.63 -9.87 -8.09
C ASN A 12 3.58 -9.04 -8.95
N GLY A 13 3.23 -7.79 -9.27
CA GLY A 13 4.05 -6.89 -10.06
C GLY A 13 5.22 -6.24 -9.30
N HIS A 14 5.28 -6.35 -7.97
CA HIS A 14 6.25 -5.64 -7.16
C HIS A 14 6.84 -6.53 -6.06
N ASN A 15 8.17 -6.55 -5.94
CA ASN A 15 8.85 -7.31 -4.88
C ASN A 15 8.49 -6.79 -3.48
N VAL A 16 8.29 -5.47 -3.35
CA VAL A 16 7.82 -4.82 -2.13
C VAL A 16 6.79 -3.76 -2.51
N LEU A 17 5.59 -3.86 -1.97
CA LEU A 17 4.49 -2.93 -2.20
C LEU A 17 3.94 -2.43 -0.87
N LEU A 18 3.86 -1.11 -0.71
CA LEU A 18 3.27 -0.47 0.46
C LEU A 18 1.94 0.21 0.11
N TYR A 19 0.83 -0.37 0.59
CA TYR A 19 -0.45 0.33 0.65
C TYR A 19 -0.43 1.32 1.82
N MET A 20 -0.61 2.62 1.55
CA MET A 20 -0.46 3.66 2.55
C MET A 20 -1.45 4.81 2.38
N LYS A 21 -1.56 5.64 3.44
CA LYS A 21 -2.37 6.86 3.46
C LYS A 21 -1.47 8.06 3.11
N GLY A 22 -1.65 8.61 1.91
CA GLY A 22 -0.76 9.60 1.32
C GLY A 22 0.34 8.96 0.48
N THR A 23 1.46 9.67 0.31
CA THR A 23 2.62 9.20 -0.49
C THR A 23 3.88 9.09 0.39
N PRO A 24 4.95 8.43 -0.06
CA PRO A 24 6.21 8.37 0.70
C PRO A 24 6.80 9.75 1.01
N TYR A 25 6.58 10.73 0.13
CA TYR A 25 7.04 12.11 0.30
C TYR A 25 6.09 12.95 1.17
N PHE A 26 4.79 12.65 1.12
CA PHE A 26 3.75 13.34 1.88
C PHE A 26 2.81 12.34 2.57
N PRO A 27 3.27 11.65 3.63
CA PRO A 27 2.44 10.71 4.36
C PRO A 27 1.38 11.46 5.18
N GLN A 28 0.12 10.99 5.12
CA GLN A 28 -1.01 11.61 5.79
C GLN A 28 -1.45 10.86 7.06
N CYS A 29 -0.68 9.85 7.47
CA CYS A 29 -0.91 9.07 8.69
C CYS A 29 0.42 8.72 9.35
N GLY A 30 0.50 8.80 10.69
CA GLY A 30 1.72 8.48 11.44
C GLY A 30 2.22 7.05 11.22
N PHE A 31 1.32 6.08 11.10
CA PHE A 31 1.69 4.68 10.80
C PHE A 31 2.29 4.54 9.41
N SER A 32 1.70 5.19 8.41
CA SER A 32 2.24 5.20 7.05
C SER A 32 3.60 5.88 6.97
N SER A 33 3.78 7.01 7.68
CA SER A 33 5.08 7.68 7.79
C SER A 33 6.15 6.76 8.42
N LYS A 34 5.79 6.03 9.48
CA LYS A 34 6.72 5.11 10.15
C LYS A 34 7.10 3.93 9.26
N ALA A 35 6.14 3.35 8.52
CA ALA A 35 6.41 2.26 7.58
C ALA A 35 7.40 2.69 6.48
N VAL A 36 7.20 3.88 5.90
CA VAL A 36 8.12 4.47 4.90
C VAL A 36 9.53 4.63 5.48
N GLN A 37 9.66 5.18 6.69
CA GLN A 37 10.97 5.36 7.34
C GLN A 37 11.69 4.03 7.57
N ILE A 38 10.97 2.97 7.94
CA ILE A 38 11.55 1.64 8.16
C ILE A 38 12.06 1.07 6.83
N LEU A 39 11.25 1.12 5.77
CA LEU A 39 11.65 0.63 4.45
C LEU A 39 12.87 1.38 3.91
N GLN A 40 12.90 2.70 4.09
CA GLN A 40 14.05 3.54 3.74
C GLN A 40 15.30 3.20 4.57
N ALA A 41 15.15 2.95 5.87
CA ALA A 41 16.27 2.55 6.72
C ALA A 41 16.83 1.16 6.38
N CYS A 42 16.04 0.33 5.69
CA CYS A 42 16.48 -0.95 5.15
C CYS A 42 17.11 -0.84 3.75
N ASP A 43 17.26 0.37 3.20
CA ASP A 43 17.66 0.62 1.80
C ASP A 43 16.83 -0.20 0.79
N SER A 44 15.55 -0.43 1.11
CA SER A 44 14.67 -1.22 0.27
C SER A 44 14.04 -0.34 -0.80
N GLU A 45 14.14 -0.78 -2.06
CA GLU A 45 13.27 -0.27 -3.12
C GLU A 45 11.86 -0.84 -2.92
N PHE A 46 10.84 0.03 -2.93
CA PHE A 46 9.44 -0.36 -2.79
C PHE A 46 8.53 0.49 -3.67
N ALA A 47 7.48 -0.13 -4.20
CA ALA A 47 6.37 0.58 -4.81
C ALA A 47 5.34 0.98 -3.75
N TYR A 48 4.48 1.94 -4.06
CA TYR A 48 3.44 2.37 -3.14
C TYR A 48 2.10 2.59 -3.85
N VAL A 49 1.02 2.44 -3.09
CA VAL A 49 -0.34 2.78 -3.50
C VAL A 49 -0.96 3.68 -2.43
N ASN A 50 -1.41 4.87 -2.82
CA ASN A 50 -2.15 5.76 -1.93
C ASN A 50 -3.63 5.34 -1.90
N ILE A 51 -4.08 4.78 -0.79
CA ILE A 51 -5.46 4.28 -0.64
C ILE A 51 -6.50 5.39 -0.49
N PHE A 52 -6.09 6.67 -0.40
CA PHE A 52 -7.02 7.80 -0.42
C PHE A 52 -7.40 8.24 -1.84
N ASP A 53 -6.59 7.89 -2.83
CA ASP A 53 -6.89 8.18 -4.23
C ASP A 53 -7.74 7.07 -4.86
N ASP A 54 -7.96 5.95 -4.13
CA ASP A 54 -8.69 4.79 -4.61
C ASP A 54 -9.48 4.10 -3.48
N ASP A 55 -10.76 4.47 -3.38
CA ASP A 55 -11.68 3.90 -2.38
C ASP A 55 -12.01 2.43 -2.64
N GLU A 56 -12.00 1.97 -3.90
CA GLU A 56 -12.24 0.56 -4.21
C GLU A 56 -11.11 -0.33 -3.69
N VAL A 57 -9.85 0.07 -3.91
CA VAL A 57 -8.69 -0.64 -3.35
C VAL A 57 -8.73 -0.61 -1.83
N ARG A 58 -9.10 0.53 -1.24
CA ARG A 58 -9.20 0.66 0.22
C ARG A 58 -10.20 -0.31 0.84
N GLU A 59 -11.41 -0.40 0.29
CA GLU A 59 -12.42 -1.33 0.81
C GLU A 59 -12.10 -2.77 0.44
N GLY A 60 -11.58 -3.01 -0.77
CA GLY A 60 -11.15 -4.32 -1.24
C GLY A 60 -10.05 -4.92 -0.36
N LEU A 61 -9.06 -4.11 0.04
CA LEU A 61 -7.97 -4.55 0.93
C LEU A 61 -8.50 -5.09 2.26
N LYS A 62 -9.47 -4.43 2.90
CA LYS A 62 -10.03 -4.90 4.19
C LYS A 62 -10.54 -6.34 4.09
N VAL A 63 -11.20 -6.65 2.98
CA VAL A 63 -11.75 -7.99 2.71
C VAL A 63 -10.64 -8.95 2.29
N TYR A 64 -9.75 -8.52 1.39
CA TYR A 64 -8.70 -9.36 0.81
C TYR A 64 -7.65 -9.78 1.85
N SER A 65 -7.09 -8.82 2.59
CA SER A 65 -6.03 -9.12 3.57
C SER A 65 -6.57 -9.76 4.85
N ASN A 66 -7.89 -9.82 5.03
CA ASN A 66 -8.55 -10.30 6.24
C ASN A 66 -7.88 -9.76 7.51
N TRP A 67 -7.55 -8.46 7.48
CA TRP A 67 -6.72 -7.79 8.47
C TRP A 67 -7.49 -6.58 9.03
N PRO A 68 -7.52 -6.38 10.36
CA PRO A 68 -8.29 -5.31 11.00
C PRO A 68 -7.76 -3.89 10.71
#